data_AF-A0A6I3BB39-F1
#
_entry.id   AF-A0A6I3BB39-F1
#
_cell.length_a   1.000
_cell.length_b   1.000
_cell.length_c   1.000
_cell.angle_alpha   90.00
_cell.angle_beta   90.00
_cell.angle_gamma   90.00
#
_symmetry.space_group_name_H-M   'P 1'
#
loop_
_entity.id
_entity.type
_entity.pdbx_description
1 polymer ?
#
loop_
_entity_poly.entity_id
_entity_poly.type
_entity_poly.pdbx_seq_one_letter_code
_entity_poly.pdbx_strand_id
1 'polypeptide(L)'
;MARPSRESIIARYDFALDKFQLDAIDALDAGSSVLVAAPTGSGKTLIAEYAIDAAIQQRRRAFYTAPIKALSNQKFNDLVAHYGKSEVGLLTGDNSINTSAPILVMTTEVLRNMIYARSEALNRLAVVVLDEVHFL
;
A
#
# COMPACT_ATOMS: atom_id res chain seq x y z
N MET A 1 20.04 -7.47 7.05
CA MET A 1 19.55 -7.42 5.66
C MET A 1 19.52 -5.95 5.26
N ALA A 2 20.17 -5.56 4.17
CA ALA A 2 20.19 -4.18 3.72
C ALA A 2 18.76 -3.79 3.33
N ARG A 3 18.11 -2.97 4.18
CA ARG A 3 16.91 -2.27 3.73
C ARG A 3 17.31 -1.42 2.52
N PRO A 4 16.45 -1.30 1.51
CA PRO A 4 16.61 -0.28 0.48
C PRO A 4 16.91 1.07 1.14
N SER A 5 17.83 1.86 0.56
CA SER A 5 18.15 3.15 1.15
C SER A 5 16.88 4.00 1.08
N ARG A 6 16.27 4.28 2.24
CA ARG A 6 15.20 5.28 2.43
C ARG A 6 15.36 6.49 1.51
N GLU A 7 16.60 6.93 1.34
CA GLU A 7 17.03 7.98 0.41
C GLU A 7 16.56 7.78 -1.03
N SER A 8 16.63 6.58 -1.60
CA SER A 8 16.18 6.30 -2.98
C SER A 8 14.66 6.37 -3.13
N ILE A 9 13.91 5.99 -2.10
CA ILE A 9 12.44 6.05 -2.12
C ILE A 9 12.00 7.51 -1.99
N ILE A 10 12.63 8.25 -1.06
CA ILE A 10 12.37 9.67 -0.82
C ILE A 10 12.80 10.54 -2.02
N ALA A 11 13.90 10.20 -2.69
CA ALA A 11 14.44 10.97 -3.83
C ALA A 11 13.50 11.03 -5.06
N ARG A 12 12.42 10.24 -5.08
CA ARG A 12 11.39 10.32 -6.14
C ARG A 12 10.43 11.50 -5.96
N TYR A 13 10.40 12.12 -4.78
CA TYR A 13 9.58 13.30 -4.51
C TYR A 13 10.43 14.56 -4.71
N ASP A 14 9.89 15.53 -5.45
CA ASP A 14 10.52 16.81 -5.78
C ASP A 14 10.29 17.89 -4.71
N PHE A 15 9.71 17.52 -3.58
CA PHE A 15 9.39 18.38 -2.44
C PHE A 15 9.95 17.83 -1.14
N ALA A 16 10.13 18.71 -0.15
CA ALA A 16 10.52 18.31 1.20
C ALA A 16 9.36 17.63 1.92
N LEU A 17 9.64 16.50 2.59
CA LEU A 17 8.64 15.79 3.36
C LEU A 17 8.30 16.55 4.65
N ASP A 18 7.02 16.55 4.99
CA ASP A 18 6.53 17.09 6.25
C ASP A 18 6.97 16.22 7.43
N LYS A 19 7.06 16.84 8.61
CA LYS A 19 7.49 16.15 9.84
C LYS A 19 6.69 14.87 10.12
N PHE A 20 5.36 14.91 9.95
CA PHE A 20 4.53 13.73 10.22
C PHE A 20 4.79 12.57 9.24
N GLN A 21 5.20 12.87 8.00
CA GLN A 21 5.58 11.85 7.02
C GLN A 21 6.91 11.21 7.42
N LEU A 22 7.87 12.02 7.86
CA LEU A 22 9.16 11.54 8.37
C LEU A 22 8.98 10.69 9.62
N ASP A 23 8.19 11.13 10.60
CA ASP A 23 7.90 10.40 11.83
C ASP A 23 7.23 9.04 11.52
N ALA A 24 6.33 8.99 10.53
CA ALA A 24 5.71 7.75 10.10
C ALA A 24 6.70 6.81 9.39
N ILE A 25 7.57 7.34 8.54
CA ILE A 25 8.64 6.58 7.90
C ILE A 25 9.62 6.02 8.94
N ASP A 26 10.01 6.80 9.95
CA ASP A 26 10.87 6.37 11.05
C ASP A 26 10.25 5.19 11.81
N ALA A 27 8.95 5.25 12.09
CA ALA A 27 8.23 4.17 12.75
C ALA A 27 8.15 2.90 11.88
N LEU A 28 7.88 3.03 10.57
CA LEU A 28 7.91 1.92 9.62
C LEU A 28 9.31 1.30 9.50
N ASP A 29 10.35 2.12 9.53
CA ASP A 29 11.76 1.69 9.58
C ASP A 29 12.08 0.99 10.91
N ALA A 30 11.46 1.36 12.02
CA ALA A 30 11.59 0.61 13.27
C ALA A 30 10.83 -0.74 13.25
N GLY A 31 10.03 -1.01 12.21
CA GLY A 31 9.18 -2.20 12.12
C GLY A 31 7.83 -2.06 12.84
N SER A 32 7.46 -0.85 13.24
CA SER A 32 6.18 -0.54 13.87
C SER A 32 5.10 -0.29 12.82
N SER A 33 3.84 -0.52 13.20
CA SER A 33 2.68 -0.05 12.45
C SER A 33 2.40 1.42 12.73
N VAL A 34 1.83 2.14 11.76
CA VAL A 34 1.48 3.56 11.88
C VAL A 34 0.00 3.79 11.65
N LEU A 35 -0.58 4.72 12.41
CA LEU A 35 -1.90 5.30 12.16
C LEU A 35 -1.70 6.78 11.87
N VAL A 36 -2.09 7.22 10.67
CA VAL A 36 -1.88 8.60 10.22
C VAL A 36 -3.23 9.28 10.01
N ALA A 37 -3.51 10.27 10.85
CA ALA A 37 -4.69 11.13 10.73
C ALA A 37 -4.26 12.53 10.27
N ALA A 38 -4.48 12.84 9.00
CA ALA A 38 -4.26 14.16 8.42
C ALA A 38 -5.38 14.46 7.41
N PRO A 39 -5.64 15.72 7.03
CA PRO A 39 -6.63 16.08 6.00
C PRO A 39 -6.32 15.46 4.63
N THR A 40 -7.34 15.32 3.79
CA THR A 40 -7.16 14.95 2.37
C THR A 40 -6.33 16.03 1.66
N GLY A 41 -5.42 15.61 0.77
CA GLY A 41 -4.48 16.52 0.11
C GLY A 41 -3.19 16.79 0.91
N SER A 42 -3.08 16.37 2.17
CA SER A 42 -1.86 16.54 2.98
C SER A 42 -0.72 15.56 2.64
N GLY A 43 -0.79 14.81 1.53
CA GLY A 43 0.31 13.92 1.12
C GLY A 43 0.44 12.61 1.93
N LYS A 44 -0.62 12.13 2.59
CA LYS A 44 -0.60 10.83 3.32
C LYS A 44 -0.22 9.65 2.42
N THR A 45 -0.55 9.71 1.13
CA THR A 45 -0.26 8.68 0.12
C THR A 45 1.22 8.30 0.09
N LEU A 46 2.11 9.27 0.31
CA LEU A 46 3.57 9.04 0.33
C LEU A 46 3.97 7.98 1.38
N ILE A 47 3.31 7.95 2.53
CA ILE A 47 3.60 6.99 3.61
C ILE A 47 3.18 5.58 3.18
N ALA A 48 2.05 5.46 2.47
CA ALA A 48 1.58 4.20 1.91
C ALA A 48 2.53 3.70 0.80
N GLU A 49 2.93 4.58 -0.11
CA GLU A 49 3.91 4.28 -1.17
C GLU A 49 5.24 3.80 -0.58
N TYR A 50 5.78 4.52 0.41
CA TYR A 50 7.00 4.12 1.11
C TYR A 50 6.90 2.70 1.68
N ALA A 51 5.79 2.38 2.33
CA ALA A 51 5.58 1.05 2.90
C ALA A 51 5.45 -0.04 1.83
N ILE A 52 4.84 0.28 0.68
CA ILE A 52 4.74 -0.59 -0.49
C ILE A 52 6.13 -0.88 -1.08
N ASP A 53 6.94 0.15 -1.34
CA ASP A 53 8.29 -0.02 -1.87
C ASP A 53 9.17 -0.87 -0.95
N ALA A 54 9.13 -0.57 0.35
CA ALA A 54 9.89 -1.32 1.34
C ALA A 54 9.52 -2.82 1.34
N ALA A 55 8.25 -3.16 1.07
CA ALA A 55 7.79 -4.53 0.94
C ALA A 55 8.27 -5.19 -0.36
N ILE A 56 8.13 -4.51 -1.51
CA ILE A 56 8.50 -5.06 -2.83
C ILE A 56 10.00 -5.29 -2.94
N GLN A 57 10.81 -4.37 -2.40
CA GLN A 57 12.27 -4.50 -2.40
C GLN A 57 12.75 -5.69 -1.54
N GLN A 58 11.93 -6.16 -0.60
CA GLN A 58 12.14 -7.39 0.15
C GLN A 58 11.54 -8.64 -0.54
N ARG A 59 11.07 -8.51 -1.78
CA ARG A 59 10.33 -9.56 -2.54
C ARG A 59 9.10 -10.07 -1.79
N ARG A 60 8.47 -9.19 -1.01
CA ARG A 60 7.21 -9.43 -0.30
C ARG A 60 6.06 -8.72 -1.00
N ARG A 61 4.84 -9.02 -0.58
CA ARG A 61 3.61 -8.43 -1.15
C ARG A 61 3.11 -7.28 -0.30
N ALA A 62 2.46 -6.33 -0.95
CA ALA A 62 1.79 -5.20 -0.32
C ALA A 62 0.33 -5.16 -0.78
N PHE A 63 -0.60 -5.07 0.17
CA PHE A 63 -2.03 -4.93 -0.14
C PHE A 63 -2.48 -3.51 0.17
N TYR A 64 -3.16 -2.88 -0.77
CA TYR A 64 -3.82 -1.60 -0.59
C TYR A 64 -5.32 -1.84 -0.53
N THR A 65 -5.97 -1.39 0.56
CA THR A 65 -7.41 -1.50 0.70
C THR A 65 -8.08 -0.15 0.68
N ALA A 66 -9.23 -0.09 0.00
CA ALA A 66 -10.13 1.06 0.04
C ALA A 66 -11.56 0.58 0.39
N PRO A 67 -12.40 1.42 1.00
CA PRO A 67 -13.68 0.99 1.55
C PRO A 67 -14.71 0.60 0.47
N ILE A 68 -14.60 1.17 -0.74
CA ILE A 68 -15.53 0.91 -1.85
C ILE A 68 -14.80 0.61 -3.16
N LYS A 69 -15.51 -0.08 -4.07
CA LYS A 69 -14.98 -0.47 -5.39
C LYS A 69 -14.49 0.73 -6.21
N ALA A 70 -15.23 1.84 -6.22
CA ALA A 70 -14.86 3.02 -6.99
C ALA A 70 -13.49 3.58 -6.57
N LEU A 71 -13.25 3.68 -5.25
CA LEU A 71 -11.95 4.12 -4.71
C LEU A 71 -10.86 3.08 -4.95
N SER A 72 -11.18 1.78 -4.89
CA SER A 72 -10.24 0.71 -5.25
C SER A 72 -9.78 0.82 -6.71
N ASN A 73 -10.71 1.09 -7.63
CA ASN A 73 -10.40 1.28 -9.05
C ASN A 73 -9.55 2.54 -9.29
N GLN A 74 -9.88 3.64 -8.62
CA GLN A 74 -9.07 4.85 -8.68
C GLN A 74 -7.65 4.57 -8.19
N LYS A 75 -7.49 3.93 -7.03
CA LYS A 75 -6.17 3.59 -6.46
C LYS A 75 -5.40 2.59 -7.31
N PHE A 76 -6.09 1.65 -7.94
CA PHE A 76 -5.48 0.78 -8.94
C PHE A 76 -4.87 1.57 -10.09
N ASN A 77 -5.59 2.53 -10.66
CA ASN A 77 -5.06 3.36 -11.75
C ASN A 77 -3.89 4.24 -11.28
N ASP A 78 -3.99 4.86 -10.11
CA ASP A 78 -2.92 5.67 -9.51
C ASP A 78 -1.64 4.82 -9.34
N LEU A 79 -1.76 3.63 -8.76
CA LEU A 79 -0.63 2.74 -8.53
C LEU A 79 -0.10 2.13 -9.84
N VAL A 80 -0.95 1.83 -10.82
CA VAL A 80 -0.49 1.40 -12.15
C VAL A 80 0.32 2.50 -12.84
N ALA A 81 -0.08 3.76 -12.70
CA ALA A 81 0.69 4.88 -13.23
C ALA A 81 2.06 5.03 -12.53
N HIS A 82 2.14 4.71 -11.24
CA HIS A 82 3.37 4.82 -10.45
C HIS A 82 4.32 3.61 -10.62
N TYR A 83 3.80 2.38 -10.54
CA TYR A 83 4.59 1.14 -10.49
C TYR A 83 4.60 0.35 -11.80
N GLY A 84 3.68 0.68 -12.72
CA GLY A 84 3.49 -0.05 -13.96
C GLY A 84 2.48 -1.20 -13.86
N LYS A 85 1.85 -1.51 -15.00
CA LYS A 85 0.74 -2.48 -15.08
C LYS A 85 1.13 -3.91 -14.72
N SER A 86 2.41 -4.29 -14.82
CA SER A 86 2.89 -5.62 -14.43
C SER A 86 2.98 -5.80 -12.91
N GLU A 87 3.17 -4.70 -12.17
CA GLU A 87 3.44 -4.73 -10.73
C GLU A 87 2.19 -4.62 -9.87
N VAL A 88 1.06 -4.23 -10.47
CA VAL A 88 -0.19 -3.94 -9.76
C VAL A 88 -1.33 -4.82 -10.27
N GLY A 89 -2.04 -5.41 -9.32
CA GLY A 89 -3.29 -6.14 -9.53
C GLY A 89 -4.46 -5.51 -8.80
N LEU A 90 -5.66 -5.92 -9.18
CA LEU A 90 -6.93 -5.51 -8.58
C LEU A 90 -7.74 -6.76 -8.23
N LEU A 91 -8.23 -6.84 -7.00
CA LEU A 91 -9.26 -7.81 -6.61
C LEU A 91 -10.44 -7.09 -5.96
N THR A 92 -11.56 -7.04 -6.66
CA THR A 92 -12.86 -6.69 -6.10
C THR A 92 -13.77 -7.93 -6.11
N GLY A 93 -14.95 -7.86 -5.48
CA GLY A 93 -15.87 -9.00 -5.46
C GLY A 93 -16.34 -9.49 -6.84
N ASP A 94 -16.17 -8.67 -7.88
CA ASP A 94 -16.64 -8.89 -9.25
C ASP A 94 -15.55 -8.79 -10.31
N ASN A 95 -14.34 -8.33 -9.97
CA ASN A 95 -13.26 -8.15 -10.92
C ASN A 95 -11.93 -8.65 -10.36
N SER A 96 -11.11 -9.26 -11.20
CA SER A 96 -9.79 -9.77 -10.84
C SER A 96 -8.82 -9.50 -11.98
N ILE A 97 -7.80 -8.69 -11.72
CA ILE A 97 -6.76 -8.30 -12.67
C ILE A 97 -5.41 -8.58 -12.03
N ASN A 98 -4.52 -9.29 -12.74
CA ASN A 98 -3.12 -9.52 -12.34
C ASN A 98 -2.98 -9.93 -10.85
N THR A 99 -3.71 -10.96 -10.41
CA THR A 99 -3.81 -11.34 -8.98
C THR A 99 -2.50 -11.88 -8.39
N SER A 100 -1.53 -12.21 -9.24
CA SER A 100 -0.17 -12.60 -8.88
C SER A 100 0.76 -11.41 -8.60
N ALA A 101 0.33 -10.19 -8.91
CA ALA A 101 1.12 -8.98 -8.73
C ALA A 101 1.63 -8.81 -7.29
N PRO A 102 2.83 -8.24 -7.10
CA PRO A 102 3.35 -7.95 -5.77
C PRO A 102 2.51 -6.89 -5.03
N ILE A 103 1.90 -5.94 -5.75
CA ILE A 103 0.95 -4.97 -5.21
C ILE A 103 -0.46 -5.38 -5.59
N LEU A 104 -1.34 -5.57 -4.60
CA LEU A 104 -2.76 -5.81 -4.85
C LEU A 104 -3.62 -4.71 -4.26
N VAL A 105 -4.47 -4.10 -5.09
CA VAL A 105 -5.54 -3.21 -4.64
C VAL A 105 -6.82 -4.02 -4.47
N MET A 106 -7.52 -3.83 -3.36
CA MET A 106 -8.76 -4.56 -3.09
C MET A 106 -9.71 -3.79 -2.17
N THR A 107 -10.94 -4.27 -2.02
CA THR A 107 -11.81 -3.76 -0.94
C THR A 107 -11.46 -4.42 0.39
N THR A 108 -11.78 -3.77 1.51
CA THR A 108 -11.59 -4.33 2.86
C THR A 108 -12.31 -5.67 3.04
N GLU A 109 -13.48 -5.84 2.40
CA GLU A 109 -14.22 -7.11 2.39
C GLU A 109 -13.44 -8.25 1.71
N VAL A 110 -12.79 -7.99 0.58
CA VAL A 110 -12.00 -9.02 -0.11
C VAL A 110 -10.83 -9.46 0.76
N LEU A 111 -10.13 -8.52 1.40
CA LEU A 111 -9.07 -8.86 2.35
C LEU A 111 -9.59 -9.72 3.50
N ARG A 112 -10.71 -9.32 4.11
CA ARG A 112 -11.37 -10.09 5.18
C ARG A 112 -11.66 -11.52 4.73
N ASN A 113 -12.21 -11.71 3.55
CA ASN A 113 -12.53 -13.03 3.00
C ASN A 113 -11.26 -13.88 2.79
N MET A 114 -10.17 -13.27 2.30
CA MET A 114 -8.88 -13.94 2.15
C MET A 114 -8.31 -14.40 3.49
N ILE A 115 -8.45 -13.60 4.55
CA ILE A 115 -8.03 -13.95 5.92
C ILE A 115 -8.83 -15.15 6.42
N TYR A 116 -10.16 -15.13 6.31
CA TYR A 116 -11.00 -16.24 6.72
C TYR A 116 -10.72 -17.53 5.94
N ALA A 117 -10.47 -17.41 4.64
CA ALA A 117 -10.14 -18.52 3.77
C ALA A 117 -8.69 -19.02 3.90
N ARG A 118 -7.85 -18.36 4.73
CA ARG A 118 -6.41 -18.64 4.85
C ARG A 118 -5.71 -18.67 3.49
N SER A 119 -6.02 -17.71 2.63
CA SER A 119 -5.50 -17.64 1.27
C SER A 119 -3.97 -17.66 1.24
N GLU A 120 -3.38 -18.48 0.36
CA GLU A 120 -1.93 -18.55 0.15
C GLU A 120 -1.32 -17.21 -0.28
N ALA A 121 -2.14 -16.31 -0.84
CA ALA A 121 -1.76 -14.96 -1.17
C ALA A 121 -1.22 -14.16 0.04
N LEU A 122 -1.58 -14.56 1.27
CA LEU A 122 -1.14 -13.95 2.53
C LEU A 122 0.27 -14.40 2.96
N ASN A 123 0.79 -15.53 2.45
CA ASN A 123 2.04 -16.13 2.92
C ASN A 123 3.27 -15.20 2.81
N ARG A 124 3.25 -14.27 1.85
CA ARG A 124 4.32 -13.29 1.61
C ARG A 124 3.89 -11.85 1.89
N LEU A 125 2.73 -11.63 2.49
CA LEU A 125 2.26 -10.30 2.81
C LEU A 125 3.18 -9.64 3.84
N ALA A 126 3.67 -8.44 3.55
CA ALA A 126 4.48 -7.63 4.47
C ALA A 126 3.69 -6.47 5.06
N VAL A 127 2.83 -5.85 4.24
CA VAL A 127 2.12 -4.64 4.63
C VAL A 127 0.70 -4.64 4.06
N VAL A 128 -0.22 -4.11 4.85
CA VAL A 128 -1.57 -3.74 4.44
C VAL A 128 -1.73 -2.24 4.68
N VAL A 129 -2.10 -1.52 3.63
CA VAL A 129 -2.53 -0.11 3.72
C VAL A 129 -4.05 -0.10 3.85
N LEU A 130 -4.54 0.43 4.97
CA LEU A 130 -5.97 0.70 5.19
C LEU A 130 -6.22 2.17 4.89
N ASP A 131 -6.77 2.47 3.72
CA ASP A 131 -7.10 3.83 3.33
C ASP A 131 -8.54 4.20 3.71
N GLU A 132 -8.79 5.49 3.93
CA GLU A 132 -10.10 6.04 4.26
C GLU A 132 -10.79 5.33 5.43
N VAL A 133 -10.02 5.03 6.49
CA VAL A 133 -10.45 4.34 7.73
C VAL A 133 -11.68 4.99 8.39
N HIS A 134 -11.94 6.27 8.13
CA HIS A 134 -13.12 6.96 8.64
C HIS A 134 -14.45 6.45 8.04
N PHE A 135 -14.41 5.59 7.01
CA PHE A 135 -15.56 4.87 6.47
C PHE A 135 -15.81 3.49 7.11
N LEU A 136 -14.97 3.06 8.05
CA LEU A 136 -15.13 1.79 8.77
C LEU A 136 -16.17 1.86 9.90
#